data_AF-A0A3N2M7F9-F1
#
_entry.id   AF-A0A3N2M7F9-F1
#
_cell.length_a   1.000
_cell.length_b   1.000
_cell.length_c   1.000
_cell.angle_alpha   90.00
_cell.angle_beta   90.00
_cell.angle_gamma   90.00
#
_symmetry.space_group_name_H-M   'P 1'
#
loop_
_entity.id
_entity.type
_entity.pdbx_description
1 polymer ?
#
loop_
_entity_poly.entity_id
_entity_poly.type
_entity_poly.pdbx_seq_one_letter_code
_entity_poly.pdbx_strand_id
1 'polypeptide(L)'
;MKNFLLSISVVAALSTAANAQETYNYFDPADCDANGWLWFDTQEKLEKYCGFTDEFKIQLLSAAYENGDGEYAECELDAEIKGYNAEGEQGVEGTKTGAIILPRASSIMAQNGGGIMMWLPDCAEFSVYLSSEASLKSMVLYGGKGHIERVDFAVIASGVPPFKPLSKQCQMTWSNLQDEVHGTSGMTLNSKEKVTAAVVDDITSPVLIQGIKLFTYTQTEYPENGAGVEDIIGDDANAPVEYFNLQGLKVNGDEPGIYIRRQGAKTSKVLVK
;
A
#
# COMPACT_ATOMS: atom_id res chain seq x y z
N MET A 1 65.43 16.33 15.77
CA MET A 1 64.29 15.57 15.22
C MET A 1 63.04 16.40 15.49
N LYS A 2 62.34 16.80 14.41
CA LYS A 2 61.22 17.74 14.46
C LYS A 2 60.01 17.08 15.10
N ASN A 3 59.51 17.67 16.18
CA ASN A 3 58.26 17.27 16.82
C ASN A 3 57.09 17.82 15.99
N PHE A 4 56.28 16.91 15.43
CA PHE A 4 55.11 17.23 14.64
C PHE A 4 53.91 17.35 15.59
N LEU A 5 53.47 18.59 15.87
CA LEU A 5 52.20 18.85 16.56
C LEU A 5 51.09 18.89 15.51
N LEU A 6 50.20 17.90 15.56
CA LEU A 6 48.99 17.85 14.74
C LEU A 6 47.95 18.80 15.34
N SER A 7 47.70 19.92 14.67
CA SER A 7 46.63 20.86 15.01
C SER A 7 45.29 20.26 14.55
N ILE A 8 44.42 19.87 15.49
CA ILE A 8 43.03 19.51 15.19
C ILE A 8 42.26 20.81 14.95
N SER A 9 42.03 21.13 13.68
CA SER A 9 41.13 22.20 13.27
C SER A 9 39.70 21.67 13.31
N VAL A 10 38.96 21.98 14.37
CA VAL A 10 37.50 21.83 14.39
C VAL A 10 36.93 22.86 13.42
N VAL A 11 36.53 22.41 12.23
CA VAL A 11 35.72 23.22 11.30
C VAL A 11 34.28 23.13 11.78
N ALA A 12 33.85 24.13 12.56
CA ALA A 12 32.44 24.39 12.78
C ALA A 12 31.88 24.98 11.46
N ALA A 13 31.29 24.14 10.63
CA ALA A 13 30.48 24.60 9.51
C ALA A 13 29.19 25.19 10.08
N LEU A 14 29.17 26.51 10.24
CA LEU A 14 27.93 27.28 10.35
C LEU A 14 27.20 27.20 9.01
N SER A 15 26.41 26.13 8.82
CA SER A 15 25.41 26.10 7.76
C SER A 15 24.27 27.03 8.19
N THR A 16 24.08 28.11 7.44
CA THR A 16 22.85 28.90 7.47
C THR A 16 21.66 27.95 7.33
N ALA A 17 20.88 27.79 8.39
CA ALA A 17 19.65 27.04 8.36
C ALA A 17 18.64 27.79 7.46
N ALA A 18 18.62 27.45 6.18
CA ALA A 18 17.34 27.37 5.49
C ALA A 18 16.53 26.35 6.31
N ASN A 19 15.35 26.72 6.79
CA ASN A 19 14.45 25.74 7.41
C ASN A 19 14.08 24.72 6.32
N ALA A 20 14.88 23.65 6.18
CA ALA A 20 14.44 22.46 5.48
C ALA A 20 13.21 22.00 6.25
N GLN A 21 12.04 22.06 5.60
CA GLN A 21 10.83 21.54 6.21
C GLN A 21 11.05 20.05 6.45
N GLU A 22 10.89 19.62 7.69
CA GLU A 22 11.07 18.23 8.07
C GLU A 22 10.04 17.36 7.35
N THR A 23 10.51 16.25 6.80
CA THR A 23 9.70 15.23 6.13
C THR A 23 10.04 13.88 6.71
N TYR A 24 9.05 13.02 6.80
CA TYR A 24 9.13 11.69 7.38
C TYR A 24 8.86 10.66 6.30
N ASN A 25 9.55 9.52 6.35
CA ASN A 25 9.17 8.40 5.52
C ASN A 25 7.78 7.90 5.96
N TYR A 26 6.89 7.66 5.02
CA TYR A 26 5.55 7.14 5.33
C TYR A 26 5.59 5.68 5.82
N PHE A 27 6.62 4.94 5.42
CA PHE A 27 6.91 3.59 5.87
C PHE A 27 7.97 3.60 6.98
N ASP A 28 8.08 2.49 7.70
CA ASP A 28 9.12 2.33 8.72
C ASP A 28 10.51 2.52 8.08
N PRO A 29 11.32 3.50 8.54
CA PRO A 29 12.67 3.70 8.03
C PRO A 29 13.56 2.46 8.12
N ALA A 30 13.26 1.51 9.00
CA ALA A 30 13.97 0.23 9.09
C ALA A 30 13.74 -0.69 7.88
N ASP A 31 12.60 -0.56 7.20
CA ASP A 31 12.24 -1.35 6.01
C ASP A 31 12.66 -0.67 4.69
N CYS A 32 13.05 0.61 4.78
CA CYS A 32 13.43 1.45 3.66
C CYS A 32 14.93 1.48 3.42
N ASP A 33 15.33 1.70 2.16
CA ASP A 33 16.73 1.97 1.84
C ASP A 33 17.17 3.39 2.25
N ALA A 34 18.46 3.69 2.08
CA ALA A 34 19.04 4.99 2.44
C ALA A 34 18.44 6.19 1.67
N ASN A 35 17.76 5.94 0.55
CA ASN A 35 17.07 6.96 -0.24
C ASN A 35 15.57 7.01 0.07
N GLY A 36 15.09 6.22 1.03
CA GLY A 36 13.71 6.17 1.48
C GLY A 36 12.78 5.28 0.66
N TRP A 37 13.32 4.37 -0.16
CA TRP A 37 12.49 3.41 -0.90
C TRP A 37 12.12 2.22 -0.04
N LEU A 38 10.82 1.92 0.03
CA LEU A 38 10.32 0.61 0.38
C LEU A 38 10.38 -0.28 -0.86
N TRP A 39 11.32 -1.22 -0.89
CA TRP A 39 11.40 -2.26 -1.92
C TRP A 39 10.61 -3.49 -1.47
N PHE A 40 9.84 -4.10 -2.36
CA PHE A 40 9.04 -5.30 -2.07
C PHE A 40 9.86 -6.60 -2.17
N ASP A 41 11.10 -6.56 -1.71
CA ASP A 41 12.12 -7.61 -1.86
C ASP A 41 12.00 -8.74 -0.82
N THR A 42 10.97 -8.70 0.03
CA THR A 42 10.64 -9.73 1.02
C THR A 42 9.14 -9.84 1.20
N GLN A 43 8.68 -11.05 1.52
CA GLN A 43 7.25 -11.31 1.74
C GLN A 43 6.74 -10.58 2.99
N GLU A 44 7.58 -10.48 4.03
CA GLU A 44 7.26 -9.75 5.26
C GLU A 44 6.91 -8.28 4.99
N LYS A 45 7.67 -7.58 4.12
CA LYS A 45 7.35 -6.20 3.75
C LYS A 45 6.03 -6.10 2.98
N LEU A 46 5.78 -7.02 2.05
CA LEU A 46 4.53 -7.04 1.28
C LEU A 46 3.32 -7.20 2.22
N GLU A 47 3.35 -8.21 3.10
CA GLU A 47 2.28 -8.51 4.06
C GLU A 47 2.15 -7.44 5.15
N LYS A 48 3.24 -6.75 5.50
CA LYS A 48 3.21 -5.65 6.48
C LYS A 48 2.50 -4.40 5.97
N TYR A 49 2.64 -4.09 4.68
CA TYR A 49 2.18 -2.82 4.15
C TYR A 49 0.97 -2.90 3.23
N CYS A 50 0.69 -4.07 2.64
CA CYS A 50 -0.25 -4.20 1.53
C CYS A 50 -1.44 -5.10 1.86
N GLY A 51 -2.66 -4.66 1.53
CA GLY A 51 -3.87 -5.48 1.64
C GLY A 51 -5.11 -4.74 1.15
N PHE A 52 -6.29 -5.37 1.18
CA PHE A 52 -7.51 -4.81 0.56
C PHE A 52 -8.35 -3.92 1.50
N THR A 53 -7.94 -3.76 2.75
CA THR A 53 -8.66 -2.98 3.78
C THR A 53 -7.90 -1.71 4.14
N ASP A 54 -8.56 -0.78 4.83
CA ASP A 54 -7.97 0.48 5.29
C ASP A 54 -7.01 0.35 6.49
N GLU A 55 -6.86 -0.87 7.01
CA GLU A 55 -5.83 -1.24 8.00
C GLU A 55 -4.42 -1.19 7.39
N PHE A 56 -4.30 -1.37 6.08
CA PHE A 56 -3.04 -1.35 5.36
C PHE A 56 -2.69 0.05 4.87
N LYS A 57 -1.41 0.41 5.00
CA LYS A 57 -0.87 1.67 4.44
C LYS A 57 -1.02 1.71 2.91
N ILE A 58 -0.88 0.56 2.24
CA ILE A 58 -1.05 0.38 0.80
C ILE A 58 -2.30 -0.48 0.58
N GLN A 59 -3.39 0.17 0.18
CA GLN A 59 -4.63 -0.51 -0.11
C GLN A 59 -4.61 -1.03 -1.55
N LEU A 60 -4.82 -2.32 -1.74
CA LEU A 60 -4.88 -2.96 -3.05
C LEU A 60 -6.24 -2.70 -3.70
N LEU A 61 -6.22 -2.42 -5.00
CA LEU A 61 -7.41 -2.23 -5.81
C LEU A 61 -7.50 -3.37 -6.82
N SER A 62 -8.57 -4.14 -6.77
CA SER A 62 -8.90 -5.10 -7.83
C SER A 62 -9.15 -4.37 -9.15
N ALA A 63 -9.04 -5.10 -10.25
CA ALA A 63 -9.50 -4.63 -11.54
C ALA A 63 -10.97 -4.19 -11.45
N ALA A 64 -11.32 -3.10 -12.11
CA ALA A 64 -12.68 -2.56 -12.16
C ALA A 64 -13.44 -3.05 -13.41
N TYR A 65 -13.24 -4.32 -13.77
CA TYR A 65 -13.99 -5.04 -14.80
C TYR A 65 -14.01 -6.53 -14.50
N GLU A 66 -15.07 -7.21 -14.92
CA GLU A 66 -15.20 -8.66 -14.82
C GLU A 66 -14.42 -9.34 -15.95
N ASN A 67 -13.64 -10.37 -15.61
CA ASN A 67 -13.01 -11.26 -16.58
C ASN A 67 -14.07 -12.18 -17.23
N GLY A 68 -13.62 -13.11 -18.08
CA GLY A 68 -14.51 -14.06 -18.76
C GLY A 68 -15.29 -14.99 -17.83
N ASP A 69 -14.85 -15.13 -16.58
CA ASP A 69 -15.44 -15.98 -15.54
C ASP A 69 -16.35 -15.20 -14.59
N GLY A 70 -16.54 -13.89 -14.81
CA GLY A 70 -17.36 -13.03 -13.96
C GLY A 70 -16.65 -12.55 -12.70
N GLU A 71 -15.32 -12.66 -12.64
CA GLU A 71 -14.51 -12.29 -11.47
C GLU A 71 -13.77 -10.97 -11.70
N TYR A 72 -13.63 -10.19 -10.64
CA TYR A 72 -12.77 -9.00 -10.63
C TYR A 72 -11.37 -9.43 -10.22
N ALA A 73 -10.42 -9.40 -11.15
CA ALA A 73 -9.05 -9.85 -10.87
C ALA A 73 -8.43 -9.04 -9.73
N GLU A 74 -7.83 -9.73 -8.77
CA GLU A 74 -7.19 -9.13 -7.60
C GLU A 74 -5.69 -8.89 -7.84
N CYS A 75 -5.09 -7.99 -7.06
CA CYS A 75 -3.64 -7.83 -7.02
C CYS A 75 -3.00 -9.00 -6.28
N GLU A 76 -1.82 -9.44 -6.72
CA GLU A 76 -1.05 -10.49 -6.06
C GLU A 76 0.21 -9.91 -5.41
N LEU A 77 0.63 -10.49 -4.29
CA LEU A 77 1.87 -10.14 -3.59
C LEU A 77 2.87 -11.28 -3.77
N ASP A 78 3.99 -11.02 -4.43
CA ASP A 78 5.02 -12.03 -4.69
C ASP A 78 6.40 -11.41 -4.45
N ALA A 79 7.10 -11.88 -3.42
CA ALA A 79 8.45 -11.43 -3.09
C ALA A 79 9.55 -12.02 -4.00
N GLU A 80 9.27 -13.06 -4.78
CA GLU A 80 10.23 -13.80 -5.57
C GLU A 80 10.19 -13.44 -7.06
N ILE A 81 9.07 -12.90 -7.54
CA ILE A 81 8.86 -12.51 -8.94
C ILE A 81 10.00 -11.64 -9.47
N LYS A 82 10.49 -11.98 -10.65
CA LYS A 82 11.51 -11.20 -11.33
C LYS A 82 10.87 -10.12 -12.18
N GLY A 83 11.33 -8.88 -12.01
CA GLY A 83 10.91 -7.75 -12.83
C GLY A 83 11.47 -7.82 -14.24
N TYR A 84 11.10 -6.82 -15.04
CA TYR A 84 11.57 -6.65 -16.42
C TYR A 84 12.57 -5.51 -16.51
N ASN A 85 13.56 -5.62 -17.40
CA ASN A 85 14.46 -4.51 -17.74
C ASN A 85 13.77 -3.52 -18.71
N ALA A 86 14.49 -2.50 -19.19
CA ALA A 86 13.93 -1.49 -20.08
C ALA A 86 13.42 -2.08 -21.41
N GLU A 87 14.05 -3.16 -21.87
CA GLU A 87 13.77 -3.87 -23.11
C GLU A 87 12.65 -4.92 -22.99
N GLY A 88 12.18 -5.24 -21.78
CA GLY A 88 11.13 -6.23 -21.53
C GLY A 88 11.65 -7.64 -21.27
N GLU A 89 12.94 -7.81 -20.96
CA GLU A 89 13.53 -9.08 -20.58
C GLU A 89 13.40 -9.29 -19.06
N GLN A 90 12.87 -10.44 -18.65
CA GLN A 90 12.59 -10.74 -17.25
C GLN A 90 13.80 -11.35 -16.53
N GLY A 91 14.08 -10.91 -15.30
CA GLY A 91 15.08 -11.54 -14.42
C GLY A 91 16.53 -11.42 -14.85
N VAL A 92 16.84 -10.48 -15.74
CA VAL A 92 18.20 -10.16 -16.18
C VAL A 92 18.85 -9.08 -15.32
N GLU A 93 20.09 -8.71 -15.63
CA GLU A 93 20.79 -7.62 -14.95
C GLU A 93 19.99 -6.31 -15.01
N GLY A 94 19.93 -5.58 -13.89
CA GLY A 94 19.16 -4.33 -13.78
C GLY A 94 17.68 -4.52 -13.42
N THR A 95 17.20 -5.76 -13.27
CA THR A 95 15.84 -6.04 -12.79
C THR A 95 15.76 -6.02 -11.26
N LYS A 96 14.57 -5.72 -10.72
CA LYS A 96 14.25 -5.88 -9.29
C LYS A 96 13.55 -7.22 -9.05
N THR A 97 13.66 -7.75 -7.84
CA THR A 97 12.93 -8.94 -7.39
C THR A 97 11.86 -8.50 -6.39
N GLY A 98 10.69 -9.12 -6.49
CA GLY A 98 9.54 -8.86 -5.63
C GLY A 98 8.66 -7.72 -6.14
N ALA A 99 7.34 -7.87 -6.01
CA ALA A 99 6.37 -6.89 -6.47
C ALA A 99 4.97 -7.06 -5.85
N ILE A 100 4.20 -5.98 -5.90
CA ILE A 100 2.74 -6.04 -6.04
C ILE A 100 2.46 -6.21 -7.54
N ILE A 101 1.77 -7.28 -7.91
CA ILE A 101 1.38 -7.60 -9.29
C ILE A 101 -0.02 -7.03 -9.53
N LEU A 102 -0.10 -6.02 -10.40
CA LEU A 102 -1.36 -5.42 -10.79
C LEU A 102 -1.99 -6.21 -11.94
N PRO A 103 -3.27 -6.61 -11.85
CA PRO A 103 -3.97 -7.16 -12.99
C PRO A 103 -4.13 -6.09 -14.09
N ARG A 104 -3.88 -6.51 -15.32
CA ARG A 104 -4.02 -5.70 -16.54
C ARG A 104 -5.38 -5.01 -16.64
N ALA A 105 -5.42 -3.92 -17.40
CA ALA A 105 -6.67 -3.31 -17.86
C ALA A 105 -7.34 -4.13 -18.97
N SER A 106 -8.66 -3.93 -19.15
CA SER A 106 -9.44 -4.62 -20.19
C SER A 106 -9.04 -4.17 -21.60
N SER A 107 -8.58 -2.93 -21.74
CA SER A 107 -7.97 -2.35 -22.93
C SER A 107 -7.04 -1.21 -22.53
N ILE A 108 -6.17 -0.77 -23.43
CA ILE A 108 -5.30 0.38 -23.18
C ILE A 108 -6.16 1.64 -22.95
N MET A 109 -5.85 2.43 -21.92
CA MET A 109 -6.60 3.64 -21.54
C MET A 109 -8.00 3.41 -20.93
N ALA A 110 -8.35 2.17 -20.54
CA ALA A 110 -9.63 1.87 -19.89
C ALA A 110 -9.70 2.27 -18.40
N GLN A 111 -8.55 2.49 -17.76
CA GLN A 111 -8.37 2.90 -16.36
C GLN A 111 -9.03 1.96 -15.35
N ASN A 112 -9.10 0.68 -15.71
CA ASN A 112 -9.83 -0.34 -14.98
C ASN A 112 -8.98 -1.56 -14.64
N GLY A 113 -7.66 -1.50 -14.81
CA GLY A 113 -6.77 -2.49 -14.22
C GLY A 113 -6.78 -2.41 -12.69
N GLY A 114 -6.00 -3.28 -12.06
CA GLY A 114 -5.74 -3.19 -10.63
C GLY A 114 -4.83 -2.03 -10.29
N GLY A 115 -4.62 -1.80 -9.01
CA GLY A 115 -3.81 -0.68 -8.56
C GLY A 115 -3.52 -0.69 -7.08
N ILE A 116 -2.88 0.38 -6.64
CA ILE A 116 -2.67 0.70 -5.24
C ILE A 116 -3.34 2.03 -4.91
N MET A 117 -3.83 2.17 -3.68
CA MET A 117 -4.35 3.40 -3.10
C MET A 117 -3.70 3.63 -1.74
N MET A 118 -3.47 4.89 -1.39
CA MET A 118 -3.01 5.28 -0.05
C MET A 118 -3.83 6.47 0.44
N TRP A 119 -4.31 6.37 1.68
CA TRP A 119 -4.91 7.47 2.43
C TRP A 119 -3.83 8.15 3.27
N LEU A 120 -3.40 9.32 2.81
CA LEU A 120 -2.24 10.01 3.36
C LEU A 120 -2.68 11.15 4.29
N PRO A 121 -1.99 11.39 5.42
CA PRO A 121 -2.25 12.57 6.26
C PRO A 121 -1.93 13.87 5.51
N ASP A 122 -0.94 13.82 4.63
CA ASP A 122 -0.44 14.84 3.72
C ASP A 122 0.55 14.17 2.74
N CYS A 123 1.11 14.87 1.76
CA CYS A 123 2.07 14.28 0.81
C CYS A 123 3.16 15.29 0.44
N ALA A 124 4.42 14.90 0.69
CA ALA A 124 5.61 15.71 0.43
C ALA A 124 6.40 15.20 -0.79
N GLU A 125 6.54 13.88 -0.93
CA GLU A 125 7.20 13.25 -2.07
C GLU A 125 6.53 11.90 -2.36
N PHE A 126 6.27 11.58 -3.62
CA PHE A 126 5.71 10.29 -4.04
C PHE A 126 6.35 9.84 -5.36
N SER A 127 6.93 8.65 -5.35
CA SER A 127 7.47 7.97 -6.53
C SER A 127 7.19 6.47 -6.49
N VAL A 128 7.05 5.85 -7.65
CA VAL A 128 6.89 4.40 -7.80
C VAL A 128 7.89 3.84 -8.81
N TYR A 129 8.36 2.62 -8.58
CA TYR A 129 9.18 1.87 -9.51
C TYR A 129 8.34 0.76 -10.14
N LEU A 130 8.27 0.76 -11.46
CA LEU A 130 7.37 -0.07 -12.26
C LEU A 130 8.14 -0.90 -13.28
N SER A 131 7.70 -2.13 -13.51
CA SER A 131 8.08 -2.90 -14.70
C SER A 131 6.94 -3.75 -15.24
N SER A 132 6.99 -4.12 -16.51
CA SER A 132 6.02 -5.00 -17.18
C SER A 132 6.70 -5.67 -18.38
N GLU A 133 6.14 -6.76 -18.90
CA GLU A 133 6.59 -7.36 -20.17
C GLU A 133 6.43 -6.40 -21.35
N ALA A 134 5.48 -5.46 -21.24
CA ALA A 134 5.15 -4.49 -22.25
C ALA A 134 5.62 -3.09 -21.85
N SER A 135 5.88 -2.25 -22.86
CA SER A 135 6.21 -0.84 -22.63
C SER A 135 5.12 -0.17 -21.80
N LEU A 136 5.51 0.53 -20.73
CA LEU A 136 4.64 1.24 -19.79
C LEU A 136 4.09 2.54 -20.42
N LYS A 137 3.32 2.40 -21.52
CA LYS A 137 2.82 3.50 -22.34
C LYS A 137 1.70 4.29 -21.66
N SER A 138 0.96 3.66 -20.75
CA SER A 138 -0.03 4.29 -19.90
C SER A 138 0.03 3.69 -18.50
N MET A 139 -0.26 4.53 -17.52
CA MET A 139 -0.68 4.23 -16.16
C MET A 139 -1.55 5.42 -15.77
N VAL A 140 -2.37 5.29 -14.74
CA VAL A 140 -3.17 6.40 -14.21
C VAL A 140 -2.74 6.73 -12.80
N LEU A 141 -2.42 8.00 -12.58
CA LEU A 141 -2.34 8.60 -11.26
C LEU A 141 -3.69 9.23 -10.95
N TYR A 142 -4.37 8.67 -9.96
CA TYR A 142 -5.57 9.22 -9.37
C TYR A 142 -5.25 9.98 -8.08
N GLY A 143 -6.11 10.92 -7.73
CA GLY A 143 -6.04 11.62 -6.46
C GLY A 143 -7.34 12.29 -6.07
N GLY A 144 -7.41 12.70 -4.80
CA GLY A 144 -8.45 13.59 -4.30
C GLY A 144 -8.12 14.16 -2.94
N LYS A 145 -8.76 15.28 -2.60
CA LYS A 145 -8.61 15.90 -1.28
C LYS A 145 -9.32 15.05 -0.23
N GLY A 146 -8.72 14.93 0.94
CA GLY A 146 -9.22 14.08 2.02
C GLY A 146 -8.93 12.59 1.78
N HIS A 147 -9.59 11.76 2.56
CA HIS A 147 -9.59 10.30 2.40
C HIS A 147 -10.88 9.93 1.69
N ILE A 148 -10.77 9.71 0.38
CA ILE A 148 -11.89 9.39 -0.51
C ILE A 148 -11.75 7.99 -1.10
N GLU A 149 -12.87 7.45 -1.58
CA GLU A 149 -12.95 6.15 -2.23
C GLU A 149 -12.82 6.26 -3.76
N ARG A 150 -12.62 5.12 -4.43
CA ARG A 150 -12.37 5.03 -5.88
C ARG A 150 -13.39 5.76 -6.74
N VAL A 151 -14.66 5.74 -6.33
CA VAL A 151 -15.76 6.39 -7.07
C VAL A 151 -15.58 7.90 -7.21
N ASP A 152 -14.84 8.53 -6.29
CA ASP A 152 -14.62 9.97 -6.22
C ASP A 152 -13.24 10.41 -6.73
N PHE A 153 -12.43 9.49 -7.26
CA PHE A 153 -11.08 9.80 -7.73
C PHE A 153 -11.09 10.76 -8.92
N ALA A 154 -10.18 11.74 -8.90
CA ALA A 154 -9.85 12.56 -10.07
C ALA A 154 -8.59 12.02 -10.75
N VAL A 155 -8.60 11.90 -12.09
CA VAL A 155 -7.42 11.55 -12.90
C VAL A 155 -6.44 12.72 -12.85
N ILE A 156 -5.36 12.62 -12.09
CA ILE A 156 -4.33 13.68 -11.99
C ILE A 156 -3.44 13.66 -13.23
N ALA A 157 -2.92 12.48 -13.57
CA ALA A 157 -2.07 12.28 -14.73
C ALA A 157 -2.29 10.89 -15.35
N SER A 158 -2.11 10.80 -16.66
CA SER A 158 -2.05 9.51 -17.35
C SER A 158 -1.18 9.58 -18.60
N GLY A 159 -0.72 8.42 -19.07
CA GLY A 159 -0.16 8.29 -20.41
C GLY A 159 -1.27 8.40 -21.46
N VAL A 160 -1.01 9.10 -22.56
CA VAL A 160 -1.93 9.23 -23.70
C VAL A 160 -1.24 8.76 -24.97
N PRO A 161 -0.97 7.45 -25.11
CA PRO A 161 -0.32 6.92 -26.31
C PRO A 161 -1.22 7.08 -27.56
N PRO A 162 -0.64 7.35 -28.76
CA PRO A 162 0.78 7.52 -29.03
C PRO A 162 1.31 8.95 -28.79
N PHE A 163 0.45 9.92 -28.44
CA PHE A 163 0.80 11.35 -28.39
C PHE A 163 1.75 11.70 -27.24
N LYS A 164 1.47 11.20 -26.04
CA LYS A 164 2.24 11.42 -24.82
C LYS A 164 2.28 10.10 -24.02
N PRO A 165 3.00 9.06 -24.50
CA PRO A 165 3.15 7.84 -23.72
C PRO A 165 3.88 8.15 -22.42
N LEU A 166 3.50 7.47 -21.34
CA LEU A 166 4.17 7.60 -20.04
C LEU A 166 5.64 7.17 -20.14
N SER A 167 5.88 5.99 -20.71
CA SER A 167 7.21 5.50 -21.06
C SER A 167 7.16 4.67 -22.35
N LYS A 168 8.28 4.65 -23.06
CA LYS A 168 8.51 3.72 -24.18
C LYS A 168 9.22 2.45 -23.74
N GLN A 169 9.72 2.42 -22.51
CA GLN A 169 10.43 1.30 -21.92
C GLN A 169 9.48 0.42 -21.11
N CYS A 170 9.88 -0.83 -20.89
CA CYS A 170 9.19 -1.82 -20.07
C CYS A 170 9.49 -1.67 -18.57
N GLN A 171 10.38 -0.75 -18.21
CA GLN A 171 10.77 -0.43 -16.83
C GLN A 171 10.86 1.09 -16.68
N MET A 172 10.40 1.63 -15.56
CA MET A 172 10.60 3.04 -15.23
C MET A 172 10.52 3.33 -13.75
N THR A 173 11.12 4.44 -13.34
CA THR A 173 10.71 5.16 -12.13
C THR A 173 9.75 6.27 -12.54
N TRP A 174 8.51 6.23 -12.07
CA TRP A 174 7.61 7.37 -12.15
C TRP A 174 7.87 8.21 -10.91
N SER A 175 8.59 9.32 -11.10
CA SER A 175 9.04 10.19 -10.01
C SER A 175 8.17 11.44 -9.89
N ASN A 176 8.16 12.04 -8.71
CA ASN A 176 7.50 13.32 -8.43
C ASN A 176 5.99 13.31 -8.75
N LEU A 177 5.30 12.19 -8.50
CA LEU A 177 3.86 12.06 -8.74
C LEU A 177 3.07 13.13 -7.98
N GLN A 178 3.59 13.59 -6.84
CA GLN A 178 2.95 14.62 -6.05
C GLN A 178 2.86 15.98 -6.74
N ASP A 179 3.73 16.24 -7.71
CA ASP A 179 3.80 17.51 -8.45
C ASP A 179 3.01 17.46 -9.77
N GLU A 180 2.45 16.31 -10.14
CA GLU A 180 1.52 16.20 -11.26
C GLU A 180 0.25 17.01 -10.98
N VAL A 181 -0.27 17.68 -12.02
CA VAL A 181 -1.36 18.64 -11.89
C VAL A 181 -2.59 18.17 -12.66
N HIS A 182 -3.73 18.03 -11.97
CA HIS A 182 -5.00 17.79 -12.62
C HIS A 182 -5.37 18.95 -13.54
N GLY A 183 -5.57 18.66 -14.83
CA GLY A 183 -5.68 19.69 -15.88
C GLY A 183 -6.83 20.70 -15.73
N THR A 184 -7.90 20.36 -14.99
CA THR A 184 -9.07 21.24 -14.83
C THR A 184 -9.11 21.94 -13.48
N SER A 185 -8.90 21.21 -12.38
CA SER A 185 -9.00 21.72 -11.01
C SER A 185 -7.70 22.32 -10.49
N GLY A 186 -6.57 22.05 -11.16
CA GLY A 186 -5.24 22.45 -10.70
C GLY A 186 -4.77 21.70 -9.45
N MET A 187 -5.49 20.65 -9.03
CA MET A 187 -5.13 19.84 -7.87
C MET A 187 -3.82 19.09 -8.11
N THR A 188 -2.96 19.09 -7.10
CA THR A 188 -1.77 18.24 -6.98
C THR A 188 -1.90 17.36 -5.74
N LEU A 189 -1.10 16.30 -5.63
CA LEU A 189 -1.05 15.54 -4.36
C LEU A 189 -0.19 16.24 -3.32
N ASN A 190 0.79 17.06 -3.73
CA ASN A 190 1.61 17.85 -2.82
C ASN A 190 0.72 18.77 -1.98
N SER A 191 0.57 18.42 -0.70
CA SER A 191 -0.44 18.97 0.19
C SER A 191 0.03 18.81 1.63
N LYS A 192 -0.35 19.75 2.51
CA LYS A 192 -0.23 19.61 3.98
C LYS A 192 -1.54 19.21 4.65
N GLU A 193 -2.53 18.88 3.83
CA GLU A 193 -3.83 18.36 4.22
C GLU A 193 -3.97 16.93 3.71
N LYS A 194 -4.90 16.18 4.32
CA LYS A 194 -5.23 14.82 3.91
C LYS A 194 -5.45 14.72 2.40
N VAL A 195 -4.92 13.67 1.80
CA VAL A 195 -5.02 13.42 0.37
C VAL A 195 -5.07 11.91 0.11
N THR A 196 -5.87 11.50 -0.87
CA THR A 196 -5.81 10.16 -1.44
C THR A 196 -4.92 10.20 -2.67
N ALA A 197 -4.01 9.23 -2.78
CA ALA A 197 -3.24 8.97 -3.99
C ALA A 197 -3.49 7.53 -4.44
N ALA A 198 -3.67 7.30 -5.74
CA ALA A 198 -3.76 5.95 -6.28
C ALA A 198 -3.04 5.83 -7.62
N VAL A 199 -2.40 4.68 -7.84
CA VAL A 199 -1.74 4.33 -9.10
C VAL A 199 -2.42 3.08 -9.64
N VAL A 200 -2.96 3.18 -10.85
CA VAL A 200 -3.79 2.14 -11.47
C VAL A 200 -3.19 1.75 -12.83
N ASP A 201 -3.17 0.45 -13.09
CA ASP A 201 -2.79 -0.11 -14.37
C ASP A 201 -3.82 0.25 -15.45
N ASP A 202 -3.30 0.67 -16.59
CA ASP A 202 -4.06 1.16 -17.72
C ASP A 202 -3.50 0.64 -19.07
N ILE A 203 -2.78 -0.48 -19.02
CA ILE A 203 -2.29 -1.24 -20.17
C ILE A 203 -2.79 -2.68 -20.15
N THR A 204 -2.61 -3.40 -21.25
CA THR A 204 -3.15 -4.77 -21.43
C THR A 204 -2.21 -5.89 -20.99
N SER A 205 -1.18 -5.56 -20.22
CA SER A 205 -0.22 -6.49 -19.63
C SER A 205 -0.10 -6.19 -18.15
N PRO A 206 0.03 -7.19 -17.26
CA PRO A 206 0.21 -6.95 -15.84
C PRO A 206 1.40 -6.01 -15.56
N VAL A 207 1.24 -5.16 -14.56
CA VAL A 207 2.29 -4.21 -14.12
C VAL A 207 2.78 -4.61 -12.74
N LEU A 208 4.10 -4.65 -12.58
CA LEU A 208 4.78 -4.91 -11.32
C LEU A 208 5.12 -3.58 -10.66
N ILE A 209 4.54 -3.29 -9.49
CA ILE A 209 5.07 -2.25 -8.60
C ILE A 209 6.12 -2.90 -7.72
N GLN A 210 7.39 -2.54 -7.89
CA GLN A 210 8.51 -3.19 -7.20
C GLN A 210 9.08 -2.36 -6.05
N GLY A 211 8.73 -1.07 -6.00
CA GLY A 211 9.05 -0.22 -4.86
C GLY A 211 8.28 1.08 -4.88
N ILE A 212 8.13 1.66 -3.68
CA ILE A 212 7.46 2.93 -3.46
C ILE A 212 8.37 3.81 -2.60
N LYS A 213 8.53 5.08 -3.00
CA LYS A 213 9.12 6.12 -2.17
C LYS A 213 8.03 7.12 -1.83
N LEU A 214 7.76 7.30 -0.55
CA LEU A 214 6.69 8.17 -0.09
C LEU A 214 7.09 8.89 1.19
N PHE A 215 7.04 10.22 1.16
CA PHE A 215 7.31 11.07 2.31
C PHE A 215 6.11 11.96 2.63
N THR A 216 5.92 12.18 3.92
CA THR A 216 4.89 13.04 4.49
C THR A 216 5.54 14.16 5.31
N TYR A 217 4.82 15.25 5.52
CA TYR A 217 5.16 16.27 6.50
C TYR A 217 4.72 15.87 7.91
N THR A 218 3.73 14.98 8.03
CA THR A 218 3.27 14.40 9.30
C THR A 218 3.90 13.04 9.54
N GLN A 219 4.58 12.86 10.67
CA GLN A 219 5.03 11.54 11.11
C GLN A 219 3.81 10.68 11.45
N THR A 220 3.69 9.53 10.79
CA THR A 220 2.65 8.53 11.10
C THR A 220 3.21 7.43 11.97
N GLU A 221 2.34 6.73 12.69
CA GLU A 221 2.69 5.44 13.26
C GLU A 221 3.05 4.45 12.15
N TYR A 222 3.97 3.54 12.47
CA TYR A 222 4.38 2.45 11.59
C TYR A 222 3.66 1.18 12.06
N PRO A 223 3.18 0.33 11.13
CA PRO A 223 2.56 -0.93 11.50
C PRO A 223 3.57 -1.75 12.32
N GLU A 224 3.21 -2.10 13.57
CA GLU A 224 4.00 -3.02 14.37
C GLU A 224 3.88 -4.39 13.70
N ASN A 225 4.98 -4.89 13.13
CA ASN A 225 5.17 -6.21 12.49
C ASN A 225 3.93 -6.78 11.79
N GLY A 226 3.96 -6.80 10.45
CA GLY A 226 2.84 -7.14 9.58
C GLY A 226 1.84 -8.10 10.20
N ALA A 227 0.58 -7.66 10.23
CA ALA A 227 -0.53 -8.42 10.76
C ALA A 227 -0.68 -9.74 9.97
N GLY A 228 0.11 -10.73 10.33
CA GLY A 228 -0.20 -12.11 10.12
C GLY A 228 -1.49 -12.36 10.89
N VAL A 229 -2.59 -12.46 10.14
CA VAL A 229 -3.90 -12.97 10.54
C VAL A 229 -4.06 -13.16 12.07
N GLU A 230 -4.45 -12.10 12.77
CA GLU A 230 -5.28 -12.24 13.98
C GLU A 230 -6.72 -12.26 13.46
N ASP A 231 -7.26 -13.38 12.99
CA ASP A 231 -7.80 -14.44 13.85
C ASP A 231 -7.68 -15.82 13.17
N ILE A 232 -7.03 -16.76 13.86
CA ILE A 232 -7.52 -18.14 13.80
C ILE A 232 -8.89 -18.07 14.44
N ILE A 233 -9.95 -18.18 13.64
CA ILE A 233 -11.28 -18.52 14.13
C ILE A 233 -11.10 -19.82 14.93
N GLY A 234 -10.94 -19.69 16.25
CA GLY A 234 -11.09 -20.80 17.16
C GLY A 234 -12.47 -21.35 16.88
N ASP A 235 -12.55 -22.64 16.57
CA ASP A 235 -13.78 -23.35 16.27
C ASP A 235 -14.67 -23.43 17.53
N ASP A 236 -15.21 -22.27 17.94
CA ASP A 236 -16.05 -22.04 19.11
C ASP A 236 -17.38 -22.79 19.02
N ALA A 237 -17.71 -23.32 17.85
CA ALA A 237 -18.86 -24.19 17.64
C ALA A 237 -18.75 -25.50 18.43
N ASN A 238 -17.54 -25.96 18.74
CA ASN A 238 -17.28 -27.23 19.44
C ASN A 238 -16.88 -27.06 20.92
N ALA A 239 -16.84 -25.84 21.44
CA ALA A 239 -16.57 -25.60 22.86
C ALA A 239 -17.70 -26.17 23.76
N PRO A 240 -17.39 -26.60 25.00
CA PRO A 240 -18.41 -27.05 25.95
C PRO A 240 -19.47 -25.97 26.23
N VAL A 241 -20.71 -26.42 26.40
CA VAL A 241 -21.83 -25.55 26.76
C VAL A 241 -21.88 -25.38 28.27
N GLU A 242 -21.95 -24.13 28.73
CA GLU A 242 -22.06 -23.77 30.15
C GLU A 242 -23.30 -22.90 30.38
N TYR A 243 -23.94 -23.03 31.54
CA TYR A 243 -25.09 -22.22 31.93
C TYR A 243 -24.79 -21.41 33.20
N PHE A 244 -25.31 -20.19 33.26
CA PHE A 244 -25.20 -19.30 34.42
C PHE A 244 -26.57 -18.74 34.78
N ASN A 245 -26.86 -18.60 36.07
CA ASN A 245 -28.05 -17.88 36.54
C ASN A 245 -27.88 -16.37 36.38
N LEU A 246 -28.93 -15.59 36.65
CA LEU A 246 -28.91 -14.12 36.48
C LEU A 246 -28.00 -13.39 37.48
N GLN A 247 -27.47 -14.09 38.48
CA GLN A 247 -26.46 -13.60 39.41
C GLN A 247 -25.03 -13.99 38.98
N GLY A 248 -24.87 -14.62 37.82
CA GLY A 248 -23.57 -15.01 37.27
C GLY A 248 -22.97 -16.28 37.88
N LEU A 249 -23.76 -17.06 38.63
CA LEU A 249 -23.30 -18.34 39.19
C LEU A 249 -23.50 -19.47 38.17
N LYS A 250 -22.46 -20.28 37.94
CA LYS A 250 -22.51 -21.46 37.06
C LYS A 250 -23.50 -22.49 37.60
N VAL A 251 -24.35 -23.02 36.73
CA VAL A 251 -25.42 -24.00 37.01
C VAL A 251 -25.52 -25.03 35.88
N ASN A 252 -26.28 -26.10 36.07
CA ASN A 252 -26.40 -27.17 35.06
C ASN A 252 -27.33 -26.81 33.89
N GLY A 253 -28.36 -25.97 34.10
CA GLY A 253 -29.29 -25.56 33.05
C GLY A 253 -30.40 -26.57 32.72
N ASP A 254 -30.61 -27.57 33.57
CA ASP A 254 -31.62 -28.64 33.35
C ASP A 254 -33.03 -28.25 33.86
N GLU A 255 -33.12 -27.28 34.77
CA GLU A 255 -34.40 -26.86 35.38
C GLU A 255 -35.05 -25.72 34.59
N PRO A 256 -36.40 -25.65 34.49
CA PRO A 256 -37.10 -24.55 33.82
C PRO A 256 -36.73 -23.17 34.39
N GLY A 257 -36.35 -22.25 33.51
CA GLY A 257 -35.87 -20.93 33.94
C GLY A 257 -35.12 -20.16 32.85
N ILE A 258 -34.73 -18.93 33.18
CA ILE A 258 -33.94 -18.06 32.31
C ILE A 258 -32.47 -18.15 32.71
N TYR A 259 -31.61 -18.42 31.74
CA TYR A 259 -30.17 -18.58 31.93
C TYR A 259 -29.36 -17.80 30.90
N ILE A 260 -28.08 -17.58 31.22
CA ILE A 260 -27.06 -17.22 30.24
C ILE A 260 -26.35 -18.50 29.81
N ARG A 261 -26.49 -18.89 28.54
CA ARG A 261 -25.78 -20.00 27.91
C ARG A 261 -24.50 -19.47 27.28
N ARG A 262 -23.35 -20.02 27.65
CA ARG A 262 -22.06 -19.73 27.03
C ARG A 262 -21.55 -20.95 26.27
N GLN A 263 -21.03 -20.73 25.07
CA GLN A 263 -20.29 -21.73 24.30
C GLN A 263 -19.14 -21.03 23.60
N GLY A 264 -17.90 -21.33 24.02
CA GLY A 264 -16.73 -20.59 23.57
C GLY A 264 -16.79 -19.12 23.99
N ALA A 265 -16.60 -18.20 23.05
CA ALA A 265 -16.80 -16.76 23.22
C ALA A 265 -18.26 -16.30 23.07
N LYS A 266 -19.17 -17.16 22.60
CA LYS A 266 -20.59 -16.79 22.39
C LYS A 266 -21.41 -16.93 23.67
N THR A 267 -22.14 -15.88 24.03
CA THR A 267 -23.11 -15.88 25.14
C THR A 267 -24.50 -15.51 24.67
N SER A 268 -25.53 -16.23 25.09
CA SER A 268 -26.94 -15.93 24.79
C SER A 268 -27.84 -16.14 25.99
N LYS A 269 -28.92 -15.35 26.06
CA LYS A 269 -29.98 -15.56 27.05
C LYS A 269 -30.95 -16.62 26.52
N VAL A 270 -31.16 -17.68 27.29
CA VAL A 270 -32.04 -18.80 26.91
C VAL A 270 -33.10 -19.04 27.96
N LEU A 271 -34.30 -19.41 27.52
CA LEU A 271 -35.37 -19.92 28.37
C LEU A 271 -35.38 -21.45 28.24
N VAL A 272 -35.05 -22.14 29.32
CA VAL A 272 -35.27 -23.58 29.46
C VAL A 272 -36.72 -23.74 29.93
N LYS A 273 -37.50 -24.55 29.23
CA LYS A 273 -38.94 -24.74 29.50
C LYS A 273 -39.19 -25.99 30.32
#